data_AF-A0A9E6S6P1-F1
#
_entry.id   AF-A0A9E6S6P1-F1
#
_cell.length_a   1.000
_cell.length_b   1.000
_cell.length_c   1.000
_cell.angle_alpha   90.00
_cell.angle_beta   90.00
_cell.angle_gamma   90.00
#
_symmetry.space_group_name_H-M   'P 1'
#
loop_
_entity.id
_entity.type
_entity.pdbx_description
1 polymer ?
#
loop_
_entity_poly.entity_id
_entity_poly.type
_entity_poly.pdbx_seq_one_letter_code
_entity_poly.pdbx_strand_id
1 'polypeptide(L)'
;MKKMKMFFIAVTLLSCSTGASTGAQAQTLQLTSKHWRVFTATEGKNTLCYIASVPTANEGTFKQRGEPFLMVTHKSKSLDEVSVSSGYDYHAKKDVVVTLGSKKYPFFA
;
A
#
# COMPACT_ATOMS: atom_id res chain seq x y z
N MET A 1 -36.60 -54.54 -28.96
CA MET A 1 -35.13 -54.31 -29.00
C MET A 1 -34.90 -53.08 -29.88
N LYS A 2 -34.76 -51.89 -29.26
CA LYS A 2 -34.70 -50.59 -29.95
C LYS A 2 -33.32 -49.96 -29.75
N LYS A 3 -32.85 -49.33 -30.83
CA LYS A 3 -31.48 -48.96 -31.16
C LYS A 3 -30.92 -47.86 -30.23
N MET A 4 -29.71 -48.08 -29.70
CA MET A 4 -28.92 -47.08 -28.97
C MET A 4 -28.25 -46.14 -29.96
N LYS A 5 -28.58 -44.84 -29.92
CA LYS A 5 -27.89 -43.79 -30.66
C LYS A 5 -26.96 -43.02 -29.73
N MET A 6 -25.69 -43.18 -30.04
CA MET A 6 -24.47 -42.46 -29.65
C MET A 6 -24.67 -40.94 -29.50
N PHE A 7 -24.10 -40.35 -28.44
CA PHE A 7 -23.66 -38.94 -28.46
C PHE A 7 -22.43 -38.79 -27.53
N PHE A 8 -21.26 -38.61 -28.16
CA PHE A 8 -20.02 -38.17 -27.51
C PHE A 8 -20.17 -36.70 -27.09
N ILE A 9 -20.09 -36.40 -25.79
CA ILE A 9 -20.00 -35.02 -25.29
C ILE A 9 -18.54 -34.73 -25.00
N ALA A 10 -17.94 -33.87 -25.84
CA ALA A 10 -16.63 -33.29 -25.62
C ALA A 10 -16.71 -32.26 -24.48
N VAL A 11 -16.09 -32.56 -23.34
CA VAL A 11 -15.96 -31.61 -22.22
C VAL A 11 -14.74 -30.73 -22.50
N THR A 12 -15.01 -29.47 -22.83
CA THR A 12 -14.03 -28.43 -23.13
C THR A 12 -13.21 -28.10 -21.87
N LEU A 13 -11.88 -28.15 -21.97
CA LEU A 13 -10.97 -27.78 -20.89
C LEU A 13 -11.16 -26.30 -20.49
N LEU A 14 -11.35 -26.12 -19.19
CA LEU A 14 -11.53 -24.87 -18.46
C LEU A 14 -10.30 -23.96 -18.64
N SER A 15 -10.55 -22.76 -19.17
CA SER A 15 -9.57 -21.70 -19.42
C SER A 15 -8.90 -21.25 -18.11
N CYS A 16 -7.59 -21.38 -18.01
CA CYS A 16 -6.78 -20.83 -16.92
C CYS A 16 -6.73 -19.31 -17.06
N SER A 17 -7.51 -18.60 -16.25
CA SER A 17 -7.43 -17.13 -16.14
C SER A 17 -6.09 -16.77 -15.50
N THR A 18 -5.18 -16.23 -16.31
CA THR A 18 -3.94 -15.60 -15.84
C THR A 18 -4.29 -14.43 -14.93
N GLY A 19 -4.16 -14.61 -13.61
CA GLY A 19 -4.19 -13.51 -12.67
C GLY A 19 -3.07 -12.55 -13.01
N ALA A 20 -3.41 -11.32 -13.39
CA ALA A 20 -2.44 -10.25 -13.56
C ALA A 20 -1.83 -9.95 -12.19
N SER A 21 -0.61 -10.44 -11.96
CA SER A 21 0.22 -9.98 -10.85
C SER A 21 0.57 -8.53 -11.14
N THR A 22 -0.04 -7.57 -10.44
CA THR A 22 0.49 -6.21 -10.36
C THR A 22 1.83 -6.29 -9.64
N GLY A 23 2.91 -6.38 -10.41
CA GLY A 23 4.27 -6.41 -9.88
C GLY A 23 4.52 -5.17 -9.04
N ALA A 24 5.08 -5.36 -7.84
CA ALA A 24 5.54 -4.28 -6.99
C ALA A 24 6.52 -3.40 -7.79
N GLN A 25 6.16 -2.14 -8.00
CA GLN A 25 7.02 -1.19 -8.70
C GLN A 25 8.19 -0.85 -7.78
N ALA A 26 9.42 -1.07 -8.24
CA ALA A 26 10.61 -0.78 -7.45
C ALA A 26 10.77 0.73 -7.23
N GLN A 27 10.87 1.14 -5.96
CA GLN A 27 11.18 2.52 -5.60
C GLN A 27 12.68 2.81 -5.80
N THR A 28 13.00 4.02 -6.26
CA THR A 28 14.38 4.52 -6.38
C THR A 28 14.61 5.61 -5.35
N LEU A 29 15.65 5.45 -4.53
CA LEU A 29 16.10 6.49 -3.61
C LEU A 29 16.82 7.60 -4.40
N GLN A 30 16.32 8.83 -4.28
CA GLN A 30 16.90 10.00 -4.94
C GLN A 30 17.85 10.77 -4.03
N LEU A 31 17.44 10.96 -2.76
CA LEU A 31 18.17 11.79 -1.81
C LEU A 31 17.92 11.33 -0.38
N THR A 32 18.93 11.47 0.47
CA THR A 32 18.79 11.39 1.93
C THR A 32 19.14 12.74 2.54
N SER A 33 18.28 13.27 3.41
CA SER A 33 18.46 14.56 4.08
C SER A 33 17.96 14.50 5.52
N LYS A 34 18.89 14.60 6.49
CA LYS A 34 18.62 14.46 7.93
C LYS A 34 17.77 13.21 8.23
N HIS A 35 16.51 13.38 8.59
CA HIS A 35 15.57 12.33 8.96
C HIS A 35 14.65 11.88 7.80
N TRP A 36 14.84 12.45 6.61
CA TRP A 36 13.99 12.22 5.45
C TRP A 36 14.77 11.55 4.32
N ARG A 37 14.04 10.74 3.55
CA ARG A 37 14.50 10.19 2.27
C ARG A 37 13.49 10.53 1.20
N VAL A 38 13.98 10.89 0.02
CA VAL A 38 13.19 11.23 -1.17
C VAL A 38 13.24 10.07 -2.14
N PHE A 39 12.08 9.67 -2.63
CA PHE A 39 11.93 8.54 -3.52
C PHE A 39 11.14 8.92 -4.78
N THR A 40 11.43 8.19 -5.84
CA THR A 40 10.60 8.12 -7.04
C THR A 40 10.20 6.68 -7.31
N ALA A 41 8.97 6.46 -7.73
CA ALA A 41 8.48 5.17 -8.23
C ALA A 41 7.65 5.38 -9.49
N THR A 42 7.41 4.30 -10.23
CA THR A 42 6.48 4.33 -11.37
C THR A 42 5.08 4.02 -10.89
N GLU A 43 4.11 4.88 -11.21
CA GLU A 43 2.68 4.66 -10.97
C GLU A 43 1.94 4.71 -12.31
N GLY A 44 1.75 3.54 -12.92
CA GLY A 44 1.21 3.44 -14.28
C GLY A 44 2.13 4.11 -15.30
N LYS A 45 1.68 5.22 -15.88
CA LYS A 45 2.46 6.03 -16.85
C LYS A 45 3.10 7.28 -16.22
N ASN A 46 2.89 7.49 -14.92
CA ASN A 46 3.36 8.67 -14.21
C ASN A 46 4.51 8.31 -13.27
N THR A 47 5.27 9.33 -12.90
CA THR A 47 6.25 9.24 -11.81
C THR A 47 5.56 9.63 -10.49
N LEU A 48 5.59 8.72 -9.53
CA LEU A 48 5.22 8.96 -8.14
C LEU A 48 6.44 9.53 -7.41
N CYS A 49 6.30 10.72 -6.82
CA CYS A 49 7.34 11.34 -5.99
C CYS A 49 6.84 11.42 -4.55
N TYR A 50 7.62 10.90 -3.60
CA TYR A 50 7.28 10.95 -2.19
C TYR A 50 8.52 11.08 -1.31
N ILE A 51 8.30 11.59 -0.11
CA ILE A 51 9.30 11.58 0.96
C ILE A 51 8.82 10.70 2.09
N ALA A 52 9.74 9.97 2.72
CA ALA A 52 9.42 9.14 3.88
C ALA A 52 10.44 9.33 5.00
N SER A 53 9.94 9.16 6.22
CA SER A 53 10.71 9.21 7.45
C SER A 53 10.29 8.05 8.36
N VAL A 54 11.24 7.54 9.12
CA VAL A 54 11.01 6.63 10.26
C VAL A 54 11.19 7.43 11.56
N PRO A 55 10.62 7.00 12.69
CA PRO A 55 10.76 7.71 13.95
C PRO A 55 12.22 7.98 14.32
N THR A 56 12.51 9.19 14.79
CA THR A 56 13.84 9.57 15.28
C THR A 56 14.12 9.05 16.69
N ALA A 57 13.07 8.67 17.42
CA ALA A 57 13.12 8.01 18.70
C ALA A 57 12.04 6.92 18.74
N ASN A 58 12.34 5.82 19.43
CA ASN A 58 11.40 4.74 19.65
C ASN A 58 11.55 4.27 21.11
N GLU A 59 10.50 4.42 21.90
CA GLU A 59 10.51 4.12 23.32
C GLU A 59 9.66 2.88 23.62
N GLY A 60 10.16 2.00 24.48
CA GLY A 60 9.46 0.79 24.93
C GLY A 60 9.94 -0.51 24.29
N THR A 61 9.42 -1.63 24.80
CA THR A 61 9.75 -2.98 24.34
C THR A 61 8.52 -3.61 23.74
N PHE A 62 8.52 -3.83 22.42
CA PHE A 62 7.36 -4.35 21.69
C PHE A 62 7.61 -5.79 21.25
N LYS A 63 6.64 -6.68 21.52
CA LYS A 63 6.71 -8.08 21.05
C LYS A 63 6.25 -8.24 19.60
N GLN A 64 5.26 -7.45 19.18
CA GLN A 64 4.67 -7.47 17.84
C GLN A 64 4.28 -6.05 17.45
N ARG A 65 5.06 -5.45 16.54
CA ARG A 65 4.82 -4.13 15.96
C ARG A 65 5.54 -4.07 14.61
N GLY A 66 4.84 -3.62 13.57
CA GLY A 66 5.43 -3.34 12.26
C GLY A 66 6.32 -2.09 12.28
N GLU A 67 6.98 -1.82 11.15
CA GLU A 67 7.82 -0.63 11.00
C GLU A 67 6.95 0.65 10.99
N PRO A 68 7.07 1.55 11.97
CA PRO A 68 6.40 2.83 11.93
C PRO A 68 7.00 3.76 10.86
N PHE A 69 6.15 4.55 10.21
CA PHE A 69 6.61 5.51 9.20
C PHE A 69 5.67 6.71 9.07
N LEU A 70 6.21 7.76 8.48
CA LEU A 70 5.46 8.89 7.93
C LEU A 70 5.88 9.07 6.48
N MET A 71 4.91 9.20 5.58
CA MET A 71 5.11 9.40 4.15
C MET A 71 4.29 10.59 3.69
N VAL A 72 4.89 11.44 2.85
CA VAL A 72 4.21 12.54 2.18
C VAL A 72 4.38 12.34 0.68
N THR A 73 3.27 12.14 0.00
CA THR A 73 3.22 11.92 -1.44
C THR A 73 2.84 13.22 -2.13
N HIS A 74 3.67 13.65 -3.08
CA HIS A 74 3.35 14.83 -3.88
C HIS A 74 2.28 14.50 -4.93
N LYS A 75 1.18 15.26 -4.92
CA LYS A 75 0.07 15.10 -5.88
C LYS A 75 -0.04 16.37 -6.72
N SER A 76 0.35 16.30 -7.99
CA SER A 76 0.49 17.48 -8.87
C SER A 76 -0.78 18.34 -9.06
N LYS A 77 -1.96 17.81 -8.79
CA LYS A 77 -3.26 18.49 -8.98
C LYS A 77 -4.12 18.57 -7.71
N SER A 78 -3.58 18.20 -6.56
CA SER A 78 -4.31 18.22 -5.28
C SER A 78 -3.39 18.60 -4.13
N LEU A 79 -3.95 18.65 -2.91
CA LEU A 79 -3.11 18.68 -1.72
C LEU A 79 -2.26 17.41 -1.67
N ASP A 80 -1.06 17.54 -1.11
CA ASP A 80 -0.18 16.41 -0.85
C ASP A 80 -0.89 15.43 0.10
N GLU A 81 -0.66 14.14 -0.13
CA GLU A 81 -1.25 13.08 0.67
C GLU A 81 -0.28 12.67 1.77
N VAL A 82 -0.75 12.67 3.02
CA VAL A 82 0.04 12.23 4.16
C VAL A 82 -0.44 10.86 4.60
N SER A 83 0.45 9.87 4.61
CA SER A 83 0.21 8.54 5.14
C SER A 83 1.08 8.32 6.36
N VAL A 84 0.49 7.82 7.44
CA VAL A 84 1.21 7.50 8.68
C VAL A 84 0.89 6.08 9.11
N SER A 85 1.88 5.41 9.67
CA SER A 85 1.67 4.16 10.38
C SER A 85 2.44 4.16 11.69
N SER A 86 1.76 3.78 12.76
CA SER A 86 2.40 3.49 14.05
C SER A 86 3.01 2.10 14.11
N GLY A 87 2.78 1.26 13.09
CA GLY A 87 3.16 -0.15 13.07
C GLY A 87 2.15 -1.08 13.75
N TYR A 88 0.96 -0.59 14.10
CA TYR A 88 -0.13 -1.40 14.65
C TYR A 88 -1.32 -1.44 13.70
N ASP A 89 -2.10 -2.51 13.79
CA ASP A 89 -3.42 -2.57 13.18
C ASP A 89 -4.36 -1.62 13.93
N TYR A 90 -5.02 -0.76 13.17
CA TYR A 90 -6.00 0.16 13.71
C TYR A 90 -7.38 -0.49 13.74
N HIS A 91 -8.15 -0.19 14.78
CA HIS A 91 -9.51 -0.71 14.88
C HIS A 91 -10.41 0.01 13.87
N ALA A 92 -11.01 -0.73 12.93
CA ALA A 92 -11.78 -0.17 11.80
C ALA A 92 -12.95 0.77 12.17
N LYS A 93 -13.41 0.75 13.42
CA LYS A 93 -14.50 1.60 13.93
C LYS A 93 -14.02 2.77 14.82
N LYS A 94 -12.72 3.04 14.86
CA LYS A 94 -12.13 4.09 15.69
C LYS A 94 -11.38 5.08 14.80
N ASP A 95 -11.59 6.35 15.07
CA ASP A 95 -10.85 7.41 14.39
C ASP A 95 -9.37 7.34 14.79
N VAL A 96 -8.49 7.45 13.80
CA VAL A 96 -7.07 7.67 14.02
C VAL A 96 -6.86 9.18 14.10
N VAL A 97 -6.14 9.65 15.11
CA VAL A 97 -5.85 11.08 15.26
C VAL A 97 -4.35 11.29 15.29
N VAL A 98 -3.86 12.07 14.32
CA VAL A 98 -2.48 12.55 14.29
C VAL A 98 -2.42 13.89 14.99
N THR A 99 -1.47 14.03 15.91
CA THR A 99 -1.26 15.29 16.64
C THR A 99 0.04 15.93 16.16
N LEU A 100 -0.03 17.21 15.79
CA LEU A 100 1.13 18.02 15.42
C LEU A 100 1.15 19.29 16.29
N GLY A 101 2.06 19.32 17.27
CA GLY A 101 2.04 20.34 18.31
C GLY A 101 0.73 20.27 19.11
N SER A 102 -0.03 21.36 19.13
CA SER A 102 -1.35 21.42 19.78
C SER A 102 -2.52 21.07 18.84
N LYS A 103 -2.27 20.84 17.55
CA LYS A 103 -3.31 20.59 16.55
C LYS A 103 -3.57 19.10 16.38
N LYS A 104 -4.84 18.73 16.16
CA LYS A 104 -5.29 17.36 15.92
C LYS A 104 -5.86 17.24 14.51
N TYR A 105 -5.49 16.17 13.82
CA TYR A 105 -5.91 15.86 12.47
C TYR A 105 -6.54 14.47 12.44
N PRO A 106 -7.80 14.33 12.00
CA PRO A 106 -8.40 13.02 11.81
C PRO A 106 -7.76 12.32 10.59
N PHE A 107 -7.45 11.04 10.75
CA PHE A 107 -6.91 10.15 9.75
C PHE A 107 -7.82 8.92 9.65
N PHE A 108 -7.82 8.31 8.47
CA PHE A 108 -8.54 7.07 8.22
C PHE A 108 -7.63 5.87 8.52
N ALA A 109 -8.21 4.84 9.13
CA ALA A 109 -7.58 3.54 9.37
C ALA A 109 -7.78 2.61 8.17
#